data_AF-A0A662RN56-F1
#
_entry.id   AF-A0A662RN56-F1
#
_cell.length_a   1.000
_cell.length_b   1.000
_cell.length_c   1.000
_cell.angle_alpha   90.00
_cell.angle_beta   90.00
_cell.angle_gamma   90.00
#
_symmetry.space_group_name_H-M   'P 1'
#
loop_
_entity.id
_entity.type
_entity.pdbx_description
1 polymer ?
#
loop_
_entity_poly.entity_id
_entity_poly.type
_entity_poly.pdbx_seq_one_letter_code
_entity_poly.pdbx_strand_id
1 'polypeptide(L)'
;MDWGNIWHWFTTTFFLAFAALALIGYNIWSRWKVEEILFVVWSVAILFACFGQNRFAAYYAVNVAILCGFLSWKLLEFAAVRAESKEKGEREQGIKIEKGKRKIKRGGERGRKAKKKYNEKKSKEAQRLAAKKFFRADIIFSFIVILLVVFYPLLNESVAKAKLGSGGPGYGWYESLLWMGENTPDPGVDYYALYPEDYTYPESAYSVMSWWDYGHWITYIAHRIPVANPFQQGIGGPYQGNAPGSCVFFIAKNESEANRVLDSLDVRYVISDFKMADAMNSYYNTYGVMTFWANDTAGHYGGYQTEGRITFEIGKEYFNTMVTKLHMFDGREVQFKGGYIGQSSVLLVKPFHAKPLRHYRLVHESPKYMFPHAVLNAATEDMLGWECVSKNYTEAKELAPKLHSGVRDPKNPEVIRWTPSFISPVSYVKVFEYVKGARIEGRAPDGSIVEIATNVTTNQGREFIYSQTTISNGSYKFIVPYSTTGPVEGGTNYDVLATTYKIRAGHIENETIVWDIGKEIEVKEKEVLEGKTIRVDLFADLGIYIMNTDLRE
;
A
#
# COMPACT_ATOMS: atom_id res chain seq x y z
N MET A 1 4.10 19.99 -12.86
CA MET A 1 5.06 18.96 -12.40
C MET A 1 5.97 19.57 -11.35
N ASP A 2 6.13 18.93 -10.19
CA ASP A 2 7.03 19.39 -9.13
C ASP A 2 8.51 19.12 -9.47
N TRP A 3 9.42 19.93 -8.91
CA TRP A 3 10.86 19.87 -9.15
C TRP A 3 11.46 18.51 -8.80
N GLY A 4 11.02 17.90 -7.69
CA GLY A 4 11.49 16.58 -7.27
C GLY A 4 11.18 15.50 -8.33
N ASN A 5 9.99 15.55 -8.92
CA ASN A 5 9.56 14.60 -9.95
C ASN A 5 10.36 14.76 -11.25
N ILE A 6 10.64 15.99 -11.67
CA ILE A 6 11.45 16.26 -12.87
C ILE A 6 12.83 15.60 -12.73
N TRP A 7 13.49 15.83 -11.59
CA TRP A 7 14.80 15.25 -11.34
C TRP A 7 14.75 13.73 -11.29
N HIS A 8 13.77 13.17 -10.57
CA HIS A 8 13.63 11.73 -10.40
C HIS A 8 13.27 10.98 -11.69
N TRP A 9 12.59 11.60 -12.66
CA TRP A 9 12.20 10.95 -13.91
C TRP A 9 13.18 11.17 -15.05
N PHE A 10 13.76 12.36 -15.14
CA PHE A 10 14.53 12.77 -16.30
C PHE A 10 15.95 13.23 -15.97
N THR A 11 16.27 13.54 -14.70
CA THR A 11 17.59 14.03 -14.28
C THR A 11 18.06 15.24 -15.11
N THR A 12 19.31 15.22 -15.58
CA THR A 12 19.91 16.22 -16.46
C THR A 12 19.28 16.27 -17.85
N THR A 13 18.74 15.15 -18.35
CA THR A 13 18.23 15.04 -19.73
C THR A 13 17.03 15.96 -19.99
N PHE A 14 16.23 16.26 -18.96
CA PHE A 14 15.14 17.24 -19.06
C PHE A 14 15.64 18.61 -19.53
N PHE A 15 16.73 19.10 -18.94
CA PHE A 15 17.28 20.42 -19.23
C PHE A 15 17.99 20.44 -20.59
N LEU A 16 18.69 19.36 -20.92
CA LEU A 16 19.34 19.19 -22.21
C LEU A 16 18.33 19.17 -23.37
N ALA A 17 17.13 18.66 -23.15
CA ALA A 17 16.07 18.67 -24.13
C ALA A 17 15.71 20.09 -24.59
N PHE A 18 15.73 21.10 -23.69
CA PHE A 18 15.50 22.49 -24.08
C PHE A 18 16.62 23.07 -24.95
N ALA A 19 17.88 22.70 -24.68
CA ALA A 19 19.00 23.10 -25.53
C ALA A 19 18.88 22.51 -26.95
N ALA A 20 18.43 21.25 -27.05
CA ALA A 20 18.13 20.62 -28.32
C ALA A 20 16.98 21.31 -29.06
N LEU A 21 15.89 21.64 -28.37
CA LEU A 21 14.75 22.37 -28.94
C LEU A 21 15.16 23.75 -29.46
N ALA A 22 16.01 24.48 -28.74
CA ALA A 22 16.52 25.77 -29.20
C ALA A 22 17.35 25.64 -30.48
N LEU A 23 18.21 24.61 -30.58
CA LEU A 23 18.99 24.33 -31.80
C LEU A 23 18.11 23.96 -32.99
N ILE A 24 17.08 23.13 -32.77
CA ILE A 24 16.13 22.76 -33.82
C ILE A 24 15.30 23.99 -34.23
N GLY A 25 14.88 24.82 -33.28
CA GLY A 25 14.20 26.09 -33.57
C GLY A 25 15.04 27.03 -34.45
N TYR A 26 16.34 27.11 -34.20
CA TYR A 26 17.27 27.84 -35.07
C TYR A 26 17.37 27.24 -36.49
N ASN A 27 17.41 25.91 -36.60
CA ASN A 27 17.41 25.24 -37.91
C ASN A 27 16.11 25.51 -38.68
N ILE A 28 14.96 25.47 -38.01
CA ILE A 28 13.64 25.75 -38.60
C ILE A 28 13.60 27.19 -39.12
N TRP A 29 14.00 28.17 -38.31
CA TRP A 29 14.09 29.56 -38.75
C TRP A 29 14.94 29.66 -40.02
N SER A 30 16.10 29.00 -40.04
CA SER A 30 17.08 29.16 -41.11
C SER A 30 16.76 28.37 -42.39
N ARG A 31 16.10 27.20 -42.28
CA ARG A 31 16.00 26.21 -43.37
C ARG A 31 14.59 25.64 -43.61
N TRP A 32 13.61 25.95 -42.77
CA TRP A 32 12.21 25.55 -42.94
C TRP A 32 11.99 24.06 -43.21
N LYS A 33 12.55 23.20 -42.36
CA LYS A 33 12.37 21.75 -42.45
C LYS A 33 11.07 21.30 -41.77
N VAL A 34 10.17 20.72 -42.55
CA VAL A 34 8.83 20.30 -42.08
C VAL A 34 8.94 19.22 -40.99
N GLU A 35 9.87 18.29 -41.14
CA GLU A 35 10.13 17.23 -40.17
C GLU A 35 10.57 17.75 -38.80
N GLU A 36 11.38 18.82 -38.77
CA GLU A 36 11.81 19.47 -37.54
C GLU A 36 10.65 20.23 -36.86
N ILE A 37 9.80 20.88 -37.66
CA ILE A 37 8.59 21.57 -37.16
C ILE A 37 7.66 20.56 -36.48
N LEU A 38 7.35 19.45 -37.14
CA LEU A 38 6.48 18.41 -36.58
C LEU A 38 7.03 17.88 -35.25
N PHE A 39 8.33 17.60 -35.20
CA PHE A 39 8.97 17.09 -33.99
C PHE A 39 8.97 18.09 -32.83
N VAL A 40 9.18 19.38 -33.10
CA VAL A 40 9.09 20.44 -32.08
C VAL A 40 7.65 20.56 -31.58
N VAL A 41 6.66 20.61 -32.47
CA VAL A 41 5.24 20.70 -32.10
C VAL A 41 4.84 19.51 -31.22
N TRP A 42 5.18 18.29 -31.62
CA TRP A 42 4.93 17.10 -30.82
C TRP A 42 5.61 17.17 -29.45
N SER A 43 6.89 17.56 -29.39
CA SER A 43 7.64 17.65 -28.14
C SER A 43 7.07 18.70 -27.18
N VAL A 44 6.67 19.87 -27.69
CA VAL A 44 6.06 20.93 -26.89
C VAL A 44 4.66 20.53 -26.40
N ALA A 45 3.85 19.87 -27.26
CA ALA A 45 2.52 19.40 -26.88
C ALA A 45 2.58 18.37 -25.74
N ILE A 46 3.48 17.38 -25.85
CA ILE A 46 3.65 16.37 -24.80
C ILE A 46 4.25 16.99 -23.53
N LEU A 47 5.21 17.91 -23.64
CA LEU A 47 5.74 18.65 -22.49
C LEU A 47 4.64 19.43 -21.75
N PHE A 48 3.75 20.10 -22.50
CA PHE A 48 2.62 20.81 -21.92
C PHE A 48 1.68 19.86 -21.16
N ALA A 49 1.32 18.72 -21.75
CA ALA A 49 0.53 17.69 -21.08
C ALA A 49 1.22 17.17 -19.81
N CYS A 50 2.55 16.98 -19.87
CA CYS A 50 3.43 16.56 -18.78
C CYS A 50 3.42 17.54 -17.59
N PHE A 51 3.34 18.85 -17.85
CA PHE A 51 3.21 19.85 -16.79
C PHE A 51 1.85 19.79 -16.08
N GLY A 52 0.78 19.48 -16.84
CA GLY A 52 -0.57 19.34 -16.32
C GLY A 52 -0.80 18.07 -15.51
N GLN A 53 -0.33 16.91 -16.00
CA GLN A 53 -0.49 15.63 -15.30
C GLN A 53 0.75 14.74 -15.36
N ASN A 54 1.12 14.20 -14.20
CA ASN A 54 2.27 13.31 -14.02
C ASN A 54 2.26 12.08 -14.94
N ARG A 55 1.08 11.55 -15.30
CA ARG A 55 0.94 10.37 -16.17
C ARG A 55 1.52 10.56 -17.59
N PHE A 56 1.64 11.81 -18.03
CA PHE A 56 2.20 12.12 -19.35
C PHE A 56 3.74 12.12 -19.38
N ALA A 57 4.40 11.97 -18.23
CA ALA A 57 5.86 11.89 -18.16
C ALA A 57 6.44 10.72 -18.96
N ALA A 58 5.75 9.57 -18.97
CA ALA A 58 6.17 8.41 -19.75
C ALA A 58 6.20 8.69 -21.26
N TYR A 59 5.25 9.50 -21.77
CA TYR A 59 5.24 9.91 -23.17
C TYR A 59 6.37 10.90 -23.46
N TYR A 60 6.60 11.85 -22.57
CA TYR A 60 7.66 12.84 -22.74
C TYR A 60 9.07 12.23 -22.72
N ALA A 61 9.26 11.08 -22.06
CA ALA A 61 10.54 10.38 -22.05
C ALA A 61 11.06 10.06 -23.46
N VAL A 62 10.16 9.74 -24.40
CA VAL A 62 10.53 9.48 -25.80
C VAL A 62 11.07 10.75 -26.47
N ASN A 63 10.38 11.88 -26.28
CA ASN A 63 10.81 13.18 -26.81
C ASN A 63 12.19 13.58 -26.25
N VAL A 64 12.37 13.47 -24.93
CA VAL A 64 13.63 13.79 -24.26
C VAL A 64 14.78 12.93 -24.79
N ALA A 65 14.56 11.62 -24.96
CA ALA A 65 15.59 10.72 -25.49
C ALA A 65 16.04 11.12 -26.90
N ILE A 66 15.09 11.44 -27.79
CA ILE A 66 15.40 11.86 -29.16
C ILE A 66 16.12 13.22 -29.16
N LEU A 67 15.64 14.18 -28.37
CA LEU A 67 16.25 15.52 -28.24
C LEU A 67 17.69 15.44 -27.71
N CYS A 68 17.93 14.63 -26.68
CA CYS A 68 19.26 14.41 -26.15
C CYS A 68 20.17 13.66 -27.13
N GLY A 69 19.63 12.70 -27.90
CA GLY A 69 20.35 12.02 -28.97
C GLY A 69 20.77 13.00 -30.07
N PHE A 70 19.86 13.87 -30.52
CA PHE A 70 20.15 14.94 -31.47
C PHE A 70 21.22 15.90 -30.96
N LEU A 71 21.11 16.35 -29.71
CA LEU A 71 22.09 17.25 -29.10
C LEU A 71 23.47 16.59 -29.01
N SER A 72 23.52 15.31 -28.60
CA SER A 72 24.74 14.52 -28.52
C SER A 72 25.41 14.39 -29.90
N TRP A 73 24.62 14.11 -30.94
CA TRP A 73 25.11 14.08 -32.31
C TRP A 73 25.69 15.42 -32.75
N LYS A 74 25.00 16.54 -32.47
CA LYS A 74 25.48 17.88 -32.81
C LYS A 74 26.79 18.23 -32.10
N LEU A 75 26.95 17.79 -30.86
CA LEU A 75 28.19 17.96 -30.09
C LEU A 75 29.37 17.22 -30.74
N LEU A 76 29.14 15.98 -31.18
CA LEU A 76 30.14 15.19 -31.90
C LEU A 76 30.45 15.75 -33.29
N GLU A 77 29.44 16.17 -34.04
CA GLU A 77 29.59 16.80 -35.36
C GLU A 77 30.44 18.08 -35.24
N PHE A 78 30.14 18.94 -34.25
CA PHE A 78 30.91 20.15 -33.99
C PHE A 78 32.37 19.86 -33.65
N ALA A 79 32.62 18.85 -32.79
CA ALA A 79 33.97 18.42 -32.45
C ALA A 79 34.74 17.88 -33.67
N ALA A 80 34.06 17.14 -34.56
CA ALA A 80 34.64 16.61 -35.79
C ALA A 80 35.01 17.72 -36.78
N VAL A 81 34.11 18.69 -37.03
CA VAL A 81 34.36 19.82 -37.94
C VAL A 81 35.50 20.72 -37.44
N ARG A 82 35.55 20.99 -36.13
CA ARG A 82 36.64 21.77 -35.52
C ARG A 82 38.00 21.06 -35.64
N ALA A 83 38.00 19.72 -35.63
CA ALA A 83 39.21 18.95 -35.84
C ALA A 83 39.70 19.04 -37.30
N GLU A 84 38.79 18.99 -38.28
CA GLU A 84 39.15 19.13 -39.70
C GLU A 84 39.74 20.51 -40.03
N SER A 85 39.24 21.57 -39.40
CA SER A 85 39.77 22.93 -39.59
C SER A 85 41.16 23.11 -38.98
N LYS A 86 41.42 22.54 -37.79
CA LYS A 86 42.77 22.48 -37.19
C LYS A 86 43.76 21.69 -38.05
N GLU A 87 43.36 20.53 -38.56
CA GLU A 87 44.23 19.71 -39.43
C GLU A 87 44.61 20.42 -40.74
N LYS A 88 43.67 21.16 -41.35
CA LYS A 88 43.95 22.00 -42.52
C LYS A 88 44.97 23.10 -42.21
N GLY A 89 44.82 23.79 -41.07
CA GLY A 89 45.76 24.83 -40.62
C GLY A 89 47.18 24.31 -40.33
N GLU A 90 47.29 23.15 -39.68
CA GLU A 90 48.58 22.50 -39.41
C GLU A 90 49.27 22.00 -40.69
N ARG A 91 48.51 21.49 -41.68
CA ARG A 91 49.04 21.12 -43.01
C ARG A 91 49.56 22.34 -43.78
N GLU A 92 48.86 23.47 -43.74
CA GLU A 92 49.31 24.71 -44.38
C GLU A 92 50.59 25.29 -43.73
N GLN A 93 50.73 25.20 -42.41
CA GLN A 93 51.97 25.54 -41.70
C GLN A 93 53.11 24.56 -42.03
N GLY A 94 52.84 23.26 -42.06
CA GLY A 94 53.82 22.23 -42.46
C GLY A 94 54.35 22.43 -43.88
N ILE A 95 53.48 22.80 -44.82
CA ILE A 95 53.85 23.15 -46.21
C ILE A 95 54.71 24.42 -46.26
N LYS A 96 54.45 25.43 -45.41
CA LYS A 96 55.32 26.62 -45.28
C LYS A 96 56.71 26.26 -44.76
N ILE A 97 56.81 25.30 -43.82
CA ILE A 97 58.07 24.79 -43.28
C ILE A 97 58.84 23.96 -44.33
N GLU A 98 58.16 23.13 -45.12
CA GLU A 98 58.76 22.38 -46.25
C GLU A 98 59.28 23.30 -47.36
N LYS A 99 58.58 24.40 -47.67
CA LYS A 99 59.06 25.45 -48.59
C LYS A 99 60.31 26.15 -48.05
N GLY A 100 60.42 26.38 -46.74
CA GLY A 100 61.65 26.87 -46.09
C GLY A 100 62.84 25.92 -46.25
N LYS A 101 62.58 24.61 -46.35
CA LYS A 101 63.61 23.56 -46.51
C LYS A 101 64.24 23.52 -47.91
N ARG A 102 63.53 23.98 -48.95
CA ARG A 102 64.11 24.10 -50.31
C ARG A 102 65.28 25.10 -50.39
N LYS A 103 65.44 25.99 -49.40
CA LYS A 103 66.58 26.92 -49.30
C LYS A 103 67.86 26.32 -48.72
N ILE A 104 67.85 25.07 -48.24
CA ILE A 104 69.06 24.40 -47.73
C ILE A 104 69.39 23.21 -48.65
N LYS A 105 69.92 23.52 -49.84
CA LYS A 105 70.61 22.54 -50.70
C LYS A 105 72.09 22.92 -50.76
N ARG A 106 72.91 22.30 -49.91
CA ARG A 106 74.35 22.15 -50.18
C ARG A 106 74.74 20.69 -49.94
N GLY A 107 75.23 20.06 -51.00
CA GLY A 107 75.58 18.64 -51.06
C GLY A 107 76.86 18.32 -50.29
N GLY A 108 76.89 17.09 -49.74
CA GLY A 108 78.02 16.52 -49.01
C GLY A 108 77.56 15.37 -48.11
N GLU A 109 78.49 14.56 -47.59
CA GLU A 109 78.23 13.37 -46.75
C GLU A 109 77.36 13.65 -45.51
N ARG A 110 77.47 14.86 -44.94
CA ARG A 110 76.59 15.37 -43.86
C ARG A 110 75.11 15.44 -44.28
N GLY A 111 74.84 15.64 -45.57
CA GLY A 111 73.49 15.64 -46.16
C GLY A 111 72.84 14.26 -46.21
N ARG A 112 73.60 13.17 -46.38
CA ARG A 112 73.07 11.79 -46.34
C ARG A 112 72.64 11.39 -44.93
N LYS A 113 73.43 11.70 -43.90
CA LYS A 113 73.05 11.49 -42.48
C LYS A 113 71.84 12.36 -42.07
N ALA A 114 71.78 13.61 -42.53
CA ALA A 114 70.62 14.49 -42.31
C ALA A 114 69.34 13.98 -42.99
N LYS A 115 69.47 13.39 -44.19
CA LYS A 115 68.34 12.80 -44.93
C LYS A 115 67.80 11.53 -44.26
N LYS A 116 68.68 10.68 -43.69
CA LYS A 116 68.28 9.48 -42.94
C LYS A 116 67.57 9.85 -41.61
N LYS A 117 68.13 10.78 -40.82
CA LYS A 117 67.48 11.32 -39.60
C LYS A 117 66.13 11.98 -39.91
N TYR A 118 66.00 12.64 -41.06
CA TYR A 118 64.74 13.23 -41.48
C TYR A 118 63.69 12.18 -41.85
N ASN A 119 64.06 11.11 -42.57
CA ASN A 119 63.12 10.04 -42.92
C ASN A 119 62.66 9.25 -41.69
N GLU A 120 63.53 9.01 -40.70
CA GLU A 120 63.13 8.42 -39.41
C GLU A 120 62.20 9.36 -38.62
N LYS A 121 62.49 10.66 -38.60
CA LYS A 121 61.64 11.66 -37.94
C LYS A 121 60.27 11.77 -38.63
N LYS A 122 60.23 11.70 -39.98
CA LYS A 122 59.02 11.70 -40.80
C LYS A 122 58.20 10.41 -40.60
N SER A 123 58.84 9.25 -40.48
CA SER A 123 58.17 7.98 -40.17
C SER A 123 57.55 7.99 -38.77
N LYS A 124 58.29 8.45 -37.76
CA LYS A 124 57.77 8.64 -36.39
C LYS A 124 56.66 9.69 -36.32
N GLU A 125 56.78 10.80 -37.06
CA GLU A 125 55.71 11.80 -37.18
C GLU A 125 54.48 11.24 -37.88
N ALA A 126 54.63 10.44 -38.95
CA ALA A 126 53.53 9.80 -39.66
C ALA A 126 52.80 8.76 -38.78
N GLN A 127 53.54 7.96 -38.01
CA GLN A 127 52.96 7.06 -37.00
C GLN A 127 52.25 7.84 -35.87
N ARG A 128 52.82 8.97 -35.41
CA ARG A 128 52.22 9.84 -34.40
C ARG A 128 50.96 10.56 -34.92
N LEU A 129 50.92 10.93 -36.20
CA LEU A 129 49.77 11.50 -36.88
C LEU A 129 48.65 10.45 -37.08
N ALA A 130 49.02 9.21 -37.42
CA ALA A 130 48.10 8.09 -37.53
C ALA A 130 47.48 7.71 -36.17
N ALA A 131 48.27 7.73 -35.09
CA ALA A 131 47.78 7.53 -33.72
C ALA A 131 46.86 8.68 -33.25
N LYS A 132 47.20 9.95 -33.59
CA LYS A 132 46.31 11.12 -33.36
C LYS A 132 44.99 11.03 -34.13
N LYS A 133 44.96 10.33 -35.28
CA LYS A 133 43.76 10.13 -36.10
C LYS A 133 42.74 9.18 -35.44
N PHE A 134 43.22 8.19 -34.69
CA PHE A 134 42.39 7.23 -33.95
C PHE A 134 42.03 7.70 -32.53
N PHE A 135 42.91 8.44 -31.86
CA PHE A 135 42.67 9.01 -30.52
C PHE A 135 42.56 10.54 -30.58
N ARG A 136 41.49 11.04 -31.22
CA ARG A 136 41.21 12.50 -31.23
C ARG A 136 40.67 12.92 -29.87
N ALA A 137 41.53 13.59 -29.08
CA ALA A 137 41.20 14.06 -27.73
C ALA A 137 39.88 14.86 -27.65
N ASP A 138 39.58 15.70 -28.66
CA ASP A 138 38.36 16.51 -28.70
C ASP A 138 37.07 15.66 -28.85
N ILE A 139 37.11 14.58 -29.66
CA ILE A 139 35.99 13.65 -29.84
C ILE A 139 35.85 12.76 -28.61
N ILE A 140 36.97 12.25 -28.09
CA ILE A 140 37.00 11.46 -26.86
C ILE A 140 36.43 12.28 -25.70
N PHE A 141 36.82 13.54 -25.57
CA PHE A 141 36.31 14.44 -24.55
C PHE A 141 34.81 14.68 -24.72
N SER A 142 34.34 14.96 -25.94
CA SER A 142 32.91 15.14 -26.22
C SER A 142 32.10 13.88 -25.88
N PHE A 143 32.65 12.70 -26.19
CA PHE A 143 32.05 11.42 -25.83
C PHE A 143 32.02 11.21 -24.30
N ILE A 144 33.10 11.54 -23.58
CA ILE A 144 33.13 11.50 -22.11
C ILE A 144 32.10 12.46 -21.51
N VAL A 145 31.96 13.68 -22.05
CA VAL A 145 30.94 14.64 -21.61
C VAL A 145 29.53 14.08 -21.84
N ILE A 146 29.26 13.49 -23.01
CA ILE A 146 27.98 12.83 -23.28
C ILE A 146 27.73 11.70 -22.27
N LEU A 147 28.72 10.85 -22.01
CA LEU A 147 28.61 9.78 -21.02
C LEU A 147 28.32 10.31 -19.61
N LEU A 148 29.03 11.35 -19.16
CA LEU A 148 28.91 11.87 -17.80
C LEU A 148 27.66 12.73 -17.59
N VAL A 149 27.21 13.46 -18.61
CA VAL A 149 26.13 14.45 -18.46
C VAL A 149 24.79 13.90 -18.96
N VAL A 150 24.78 13.12 -20.04
CA VAL A 150 23.55 12.56 -20.62
C VAL A 150 23.24 11.20 -20.03
N PHE A 151 24.23 10.30 -19.97
CA PHE A 151 23.99 8.90 -19.61
C PHE A 151 24.13 8.61 -18.12
N TYR A 152 25.18 9.11 -17.46
CA TYR A 152 25.51 8.69 -16.09
C TYR A 152 24.41 9.00 -15.04
N PRO A 153 23.83 10.21 -14.96
CA PRO A 153 22.79 10.50 -13.98
C PRO A 153 21.53 9.66 -14.22
N LEU A 154 21.12 9.55 -15.48
CA LEU A 154 19.95 8.77 -15.87
C LEU A 154 20.14 7.27 -15.62
N LEU A 155 21.33 6.74 -15.93
CA LEU A 155 21.68 5.35 -15.68
C LEU A 155 21.70 5.05 -14.18
N ASN A 156 22.25 5.95 -13.37
CA ASN A 156 22.29 5.79 -11.92
C ASN A 156 20.87 5.72 -11.32
N GLU A 157 19.99 6.65 -11.69
CA GLU A 157 18.58 6.61 -11.27
C GLU A 157 17.85 5.38 -11.80
N SER A 158 18.07 4.99 -13.06
CA SER A 158 17.42 3.83 -13.66
C SER A 158 17.83 2.52 -12.98
N VAL A 159 19.12 2.36 -12.67
CA VAL A 159 19.65 1.21 -11.92
C VAL A 159 19.14 1.23 -10.49
N ALA A 160 19.08 2.39 -9.84
CA ALA A 160 18.52 2.51 -8.50
C ALA A 160 17.06 2.05 -8.46
N LYS A 161 16.24 2.46 -9.45
CA LYS A 161 14.85 2.00 -9.57
C LYS A 161 14.72 0.53 -9.89
N ALA A 162 15.53 0.02 -10.83
CA ALA A 162 15.51 -1.40 -11.17
C ALA A 162 15.87 -2.29 -9.96
N LYS A 163 16.76 -1.83 -9.07
CA LYS A 163 17.12 -2.52 -7.82
C LYS A 163 16.01 -2.54 -6.78
N LEU A 164 15.05 -1.60 -6.82
CA LEU A 164 13.89 -1.62 -5.93
C LEU A 164 12.92 -2.79 -6.26
N GLY A 165 13.09 -3.44 -7.41
CA GLY A 165 12.30 -4.59 -7.85
C GLY A 165 11.07 -4.21 -8.66
N SER A 166 10.34 -5.22 -9.12
CA SER A 166 9.03 -5.03 -9.75
C SER A 166 7.97 -4.77 -8.68
N GLY A 167 6.99 -3.92 -8.99
CA GLY A 167 5.78 -3.78 -8.18
C GLY A 167 4.90 -5.04 -8.24
N GLY A 168 3.66 -4.93 -7.77
CA GLY A 168 2.71 -6.03 -7.72
C GLY A 168 2.23 -6.32 -6.29
N PRO A 169 1.42 -7.37 -6.10
CA PRO A 169 0.97 -7.74 -4.77
C PRO A 169 2.16 -8.18 -3.92
N GLY A 170 2.30 -7.60 -2.73
CA GLY A 170 3.20 -8.14 -1.72
C GLY A 170 2.77 -9.56 -1.32
N TYR A 171 3.69 -10.34 -0.75
CA TYR A 171 3.45 -11.75 -0.42
C TYR A 171 2.14 -11.98 0.36
N GLY A 172 1.82 -11.12 1.34
CA GLY A 172 0.56 -11.26 2.10
C GLY A 172 -0.72 -11.08 1.28
N TRP A 173 -0.71 -10.22 0.25
CA TRP A 173 -1.84 -10.13 -0.68
C TRP A 173 -1.89 -11.33 -1.62
N TYR A 174 -0.73 -11.74 -2.15
CA TYR A 174 -0.65 -12.86 -3.08
C TYR A 174 -1.12 -14.18 -2.44
N GLU A 175 -0.61 -14.50 -1.24
CA GLU A 175 -0.95 -15.72 -0.51
C GLU A 175 -2.42 -15.73 -0.05
N SER A 176 -2.95 -14.64 0.50
CA SER A 176 -4.37 -14.58 0.90
C SER A 176 -5.34 -14.67 -0.29
N LEU A 177 -4.94 -14.21 -1.49
CA LEU A 177 -5.76 -14.35 -2.70
C LEU A 177 -5.69 -15.75 -3.30
N LEU A 178 -4.54 -16.42 -3.26
CA LEU A 178 -4.43 -17.84 -3.60
C LEU A 178 -5.31 -18.67 -2.65
N TRP A 179 -5.20 -18.41 -1.35
CA TRP A 179 -6.05 -19.04 -0.34
C TRP A 179 -7.53 -18.83 -0.66
N MET A 180 -7.95 -17.60 -0.98
CA MET A 180 -9.35 -17.32 -1.33
C MET A 180 -9.82 -18.11 -2.56
N GLY A 181 -8.99 -18.19 -3.60
CA GLY A 181 -9.32 -18.93 -4.83
C GLY A 181 -9.59 -20.41 -4.58
N GLU A 182 -8.83 -21.01 -3.66
CA GLU A 182 -8.90 -22.44 -3.31
C GLU A 182 -9.91 -22.78 -2.20
N ASN A 183 -10.22 -21.83 -1.31
CA ASN A 183 -10.96 -22.10 -0.06
C ASN A 183 -12.34 -21.42 0.04
N THR A 184 -12.77 -20.70 -1.00
CA THR A 184 -14.13 -20.13 -1.06
C THR A 184 -14.95 -20.80 -2.17
N PRO A 185 -16.29 -20.90 -2.04
CA PRO A 185 -17.13 -21.51 -3.08
C PRO A 185 -16.96 -20.83 -4.44
N ASP A 186 -17.10 -21.61 -5.51
CA ASP A 186 -17.05 -21.05 -6.86
C ASP A 186 -18.26 -20.13 -7.09
N PRO A 187 -18.09 -18.91 -7.63
CA PRO A 187 -19.22 -18.01 -7.91
C PRO A 187 -20.12 -18.48 -9.07
N GLY A 188 -19.74 -19.55 -9.79
CA GLY A 188 -20.46 -20.07 -10.95
C GLY A 188 -20.21 -19.28 -12.24
N VAL A 189 -19.15 -18.45 -12.27
CA VAL A 189 -18.80 -17.59 -13.40
C VAL A 189 -17.49 -18.08 -14.01
N ASP A 190 -17.54 -18.60 -15.23
CA ASP A 190 -16.36 -19.12 -15.94
C ASP A 190 -15.40 -17.99 -16.31
N TYR A 191 -14.25 -17.94 -15.65
CA TYR A 191 -13.25 -16.91 -15.86
C TYR A 191 -12.79 -16.77 -17.33
N TYR A 192 -12.83 -17.84 -18.13
CA TYR A 192 -12.33 -17.84 -19.51
C TYR A 192 -13.42 -17.68 -20.59
N ALA A 193 -14.69 -17.56 -20.19
CA ALA A 193 -15.79 -17.43 -21.12
C ALA A 193 -15.85 -16.04 -21.80
N LEU A 194 -16.54 -15.98 -22.94
CA LEU A 194 -16.88 -14.74 -23.62
C LEU A 194 -18.29 -14.31 -23.18
N TYR A 195 -18.39 -13.10 -22.65
CA TYR A 195 -19.63 -12.58 -22.08
C TYR A 195 -20.27 -11.53 -23.00
N PRO A 196 -21.61 -11.53 -23.15
CA PRO A 196 -22.32 -10.45 -23.82
C PRO A 196 -22.36 -9.20 -22.93
N GLU A 197 -22.71 -8.04 -23.52
CA GLU A 197 -22.83 -6.78 -22.75
C GLU A 197 -23.93 -6.85 -21.67
N ASP A 198 -25.00 -7.61 -21.92
CA ASP A 198 -26.15 -7.79 -21.02
C ASP A 198 -26.07 -9.07 -20.17
N TYR A 199 -24.86 -9.46 -19.77
CA TYR A 199 -24.64 -10.67 -18.98
C TYR A 199 -25.41 -10.66 -17.65
N THR A 200 -26.17 -11.74 -17.41
CA THR A 200 -26.86 -11.99 -16.15
C THR A 200 -26.07 -12.99 -15.33
N TYR A 201 -25.68 -12.60 -14.12
CA TYR A 201 -24.97 -13.48 -13.20
C TYR A 201 -25.86 -14.64 -12.71
N PRO A 202 -25.30 -15.84 -12.48
CA PRO A 202 -26.03 -16.94 -11.86
C PRO A 202 -26.36 -16.64 -10.39
N GLU A 203 -27.38 -17.31 -9.83
CA GLU A 203 -27.76 -17.14 -8.42
C GLU A 203 -26.65 -17.49 -7.42
N SER A 204 -25.68 -18.32 -7.82
CA SER A 204 -24.50 -18.65 -7.02
C SER A 204 -23.47 -17.52 -6.94
N ALA A 205 -23.57 -16.52 -7.81
CA ALA A 205 -22.58 -15.45 -7.87
C ALA A 205 -22.61 -14.60 -6.61
N TYR A 206 -21.41 -14.21 -6.19
CA TYR A 206 -21.23 -13.28 -5.10
C TYR A 206 -20.03 -12.38 -5.41
N SER A 207 -20.00 -11.21 -4.78
CA SER A 207 -18.91 -10.26 -4.91
C SER A 207 -18.01 -10.23 -3.67
N VAL A 208 -16.81 -9.68 -3.85
CA VAL A 208 -15.78 -9.50 -2.83
C VAL A 208 -15.55 -8.00 -2.63
N MET A 209 -15.84 -7.53 -1.42
CA MET A 209 -15.64 -6.15 -1.02
C MET A 209 -14.18 -5.92 -0.62
N SER A 210 -13.52 -4.96 -1.28
CA SER A 210 -12.22 -4.43 -0.88
C SER A 210 -12.04 -3.02 -1.44
N TRP A 211 -10.92 -2.38 -1.13
CA TRP A 211 -10.58 -1.09 -1.74
C TRP A 211 -10.27 -1.25 -3.24
N TRP A 212 -10.59 -0.22 -4.03
CA TRP A 212 -10.58 -0.30 -5.50
C TRP A 212 -9.20 -0.62 -6.08
N ASP A 213 -8.11 -0.24 -5.41
CA ASP A 213 -6.72 -0.57 -5.75
C ASP A 213 -6.51 -2.09 -5.97
N TYR A 214 -7.26 -2.94 -5.28
CA TYR A 214 -7.02 -4.38 -5.20
C TYR A 214 -7.91 -5.21 -6.14
N GLY A 215 -8.88 -4.62 -6.83
CA GLY A 215 -9.89 -5.35 -7.60
C GLY A 215 -9.30 -6.23 -8.71
N HIS A 216 -8.28 -5.76 -9.42
CA HIS A 216 -7.60 -6.60 -10.41
C HIS A 216 -6.90 -7.80 -9.76
N TRP A 217 -6.28 -7.64 -8.60
CA TRP A 217 -5.64 -8.79 -7.92
C TRP A 217 -6.67 -9.83 -7.50
N ILE A 218 -7.82 -9.39 -6.96
CA ILE A 218 -8.94 -10.28 -6.62
C ILE A 218 -9.42 -11.05 -7.86
N THR A 219 -9.57 -10.35 -9.00
CA THR A 219 -10.01 -10.96 -10.26
C THR A 219 -8.97 -11.96 -10.79
N TYR A 220 -7.71 -11.55 -10.93
CA TYR A 220 -6.67 -12.32 -11.63
C TYR A 220 -6.04 -13.44 -10.79
N ILE A 221 -6.04 -13.34 -9.46
CA ILE A 221 -5.37 -14.31 -8.58
C ILE A 221 -6.39 -15.21 -7.91
N ALA A 222 -7.43 -14.62 -7.31
CA ALA A 222 -8.45 -15.40 -6.60
C ALA A 222 -9.57 -15.90 -7.51
N HIS A 223 -9.67 -15.40 -8.76
CA HIS A 223 -10.80 -15.68 -9.65
C HIS A 223 -12.14 -15.43 -8.96
N ARG A 224 -12.26 -14.29 -8.25
CA ARG A 224 -13.51 -13.82 -7.62
C ARG A 224 -13.87 -12.44 -8.15
N ILE A 225 -15.13 -12.05 -7.96
CA ILE A 225 -15.71 -10.83 -8.55
C ILE A 225 -15.53 -9.67 -7.57
N PRO A 226 -14.64 -8.69 -7.80
CA PRO A 226 -14.49 -7.56 -6.90
C PRO A 226 -15.65 -6.58 -7.06
N VAL A 227 -16.10 -5.97 -5.95
CA VAL A 227 -17.04 -4.83 -6.00
C VAL A 227 -16.41 -3.62 -6.71
N ALA A 228 -15.15 -3.32 -6.36
CA ALA A 228 -14.45 -2.12 -6.82
C ALA A 228 -13.13 -2.47 -7.51
N ASN A 229 -12.73 -1.69 -8.51
CA ASN A 229 -11.56 -2.00 -9.34
C ASN A 229 -10.68 -0.77 -9.67
N PRO A 230 -9.44 -0.99 -10.15
CA PRO A 230 -8.51 0.08 -10.54
C PRO A 230 -9.00 1.06 -11.63
N PHE A 231 -10.11 0.78 -12.31
CA PHE A 231 -10.80 1.76 -13.17
C PHE A 231 -11.65 2.77 -12.38
N GLN A 232 -11.57 2.75 -11.05
CA GLN A 232 -12.32 3.60 -10.12
C GLN A 232 -13.83 3.34 -10.16
N GLN A 233 -14.25 2.16 -10.59
CA GLN A 233 -15.63 1.70 -10.50
C GLN A 233 -15.87 1.02 -9.15
N GLY A 234 -17.11 1.10 -8.64
CA GLY A 234 -17.52 0.45 -7.38
C GLY A 234 -16.99 1.12 -6.10
N ILE A 235 -16.37 2.30 -6.20
CA ILE A 235 -15.95 3.08 -5.03
C ILE A 235 -17.20 3.52 -4.25
N GLY A 236 -18.24 3.97 -4.95
CA GLY A 236 -19.48 4.48 -4.36
C GLY A 236 -19.31 5.88 -3.76
N GLY A 237 -20.32 6.30 -3.00
CA GLY A 237 -20.32 7.55 -2.26
C GLY A 237 -20.74 8.78 -3.09
N PRO A 238 -20.59 9.98 -2.53
CA PRO A 238 -21.15 11.22 -3.09
C PRO A 238 -20.62 11.59 -4.47
N TYR A 239 -19.39 11.18 -4.81
CA TYR A 239 -18.80 11.43 -6.13
C TYR A 239 -19.26 10.44 -7.21
N GLN A 240 -20.06 9.43 -6.84
CA GLN A 240 -20.64 8.44 -7.74
C GLN A 240 -22.16 8.34 -7.54
N GLY A 241 -22.82 9.50 -7.40
CA GLY A 241 -24.29 9.58 -7.31
C GLY A 241 -24.87 9.00 -6.02
N ASN A 242 -24.10 8.98 -4.92
CA ASN A 242 -24.47 8.32 -3.65
C ASN A 242 -24.69 6.81 -3.78
N ALA A 243 -24.06 6.16 -4.77
CA ALA A 243 -24.14 4.72 -4.94
C ALA A 243 -23.53 3.96 -3.75
N PRO A 244 -24.05 2.77 -3.40
CA PRO A 244 -23.35 1.84 -2.50
C PRO A 244 -21.99 1.45 -3.11
N GLY A 245 -21.01 1.21 -2.27
CA GLY A 245 -19.68 0.84 -2.73
C GLY A 245 -18.64 0.80 -1.62
N SER A 246 -17.38 0.63 -2.02
CA SER A 246 -16.25 0.42 -1.13
C SER A 246 -16.07 1.52 -0.07
N CYS A 247 -16.09 2.81 -0.45
CA CYS A 247 -15.86 3.89 0.52
C CYS A 247 -17.02 3.99 1.53
N VAL A 248 -18.26 3.80 1.07
CA VAL A 248 -19.46 3.83 1.92
C VAL A 248 -19.40 2.70 2.95
N PHE A 249 -19.06 1.50 2.50
CA PHE A 249 -18.93 0.34 3.38
C PHE A 249 -17.84 0.54 4.44
N PHE A 250 -16.59 0.81 4.02
CA PHE A 250 -15.45 0.84 4.94
C PHE A 250 -15.52 1.98 5.96
N ILE A 251 -16.18 3.09 5.60
CA ILE A 251 -16.30 4.27 6.46
C ILE A 251 -17.59 4.28 7.29
N ALA A 252 -18.55 3.38 7.01
CA ALA A 252 -19.78 3.23 7.80
C ALA A 252 -19.48 3.04 9.30
N LYS A 253 -20.21 3.75 10.17
CA LYS A 253 -19.99 3.72 11.63
C LYS A 253 -20.81 2.66 12.35
N ASN A 254 -21.83 2.13 11.69
CA ASN A 254 -22.75 1.14 12.24
C ASN A 254 -22.89 -0.05 11.29
N GLU A 255 -23.06 -1.23 11.87
CA GLU A 255 -23.12 -2.49 11.13
C GLU A 255 -24.35 -2.56 10.21
N SER A 256 -25.49 -1.99 10.62
CA SER A 256 -26.71 -2.00 9.82
C SER A 256 -26.58 -1.26 8.49
N GLU A 257 -25.86 -0.14 8.46
CA GLU A 257 -25.56 0.60 7.24
C GLU A 257 -24.57 -0.16 6.35
N ALA A 258 -23.52 -0.73 6.95
CA ALA A 258 -22.56 -1.56 6.25
C ALA A 258 -23.22 -2.77 5.58
N ASN A 259 -24.10 -3.46 6.31
CA ASN A 259 -24.85 -4.61 5.81
C ASN A 259 -25.74 -4.23 4.63
N ARG A 260 -26.45 -3.09 4.68
CA ARG A 260 -27.24 -2.61 3.53
C ARG A 260 -26.40 -2.45 2.26
N VAL A 261 -25.15 -1.96 2.39
CA VAL A 261 -24.25 -1.85 1.25
C VAL A 261 -23.86 -3.23 0.72
N LEU A 262 -23.48 -4.16 1.60
CA LEU A 262 -23.09 -5.52 1.21
C LEU A 262 -24.26 -6.28 0.57
N ASP A 263 -25.45 -6.21 1.17
CA ASP A 263 -26.67 -6.83 0.66
C ASP A 263 -27.04 -6.28 -0.73
N SER A 264 -26.87 -4.98 -0.97
CA SER A 264 -27.18 -4.35 -2.27
C SER A 264 -26.20 -4.72 -3.40
N LEU A 265 -25.08 -5.34 -3.06
CA LEU A 265 -23.98 -5.65 -3.98
C LEU A 265 -23.65 -7.15 -4.00
N ASP A 266 -24.50 -7.98 -3.39
CA ASP A 266 -24.35 -9.43 -3.28
C ASP A 266 -22.97 -9.84 -2.72
N VAL A 267 -22.47 -9.10 -1.74
CA VAL A 267 -21.14 -9.35 -1.16
C VAL A 267 -21.19 -10.55 -0.23
N ARG A 268 -20.23 -11.47 -0.37
CA ARG A 268 -20.00 -12.57 0.57
C ARG A 268 -18.71 -12.45 1.36
N TYR A 269 -17.67 -11.84 0.79
CA TYR A 269 -16.37 -11.70 1.46
C TYR A 269 -15.91 -10.26 1.49
N VAL A 270 -15.18 -9.91 2.55
CA VAL A 270 -14.54 -8.61 2.71
C VAL A 270 -13.04 -8.84 2.90
N ILE A 271 -12.21 -8.22 2.07
CA ILE A 271 -10.76 -8.19 2.26
C ILE A 271 -10.34 -6.80 2.72
N SER A 272 -9.62 -6.74 3.82
CA SER A 272 -9.03 -5.51 4.36
C SER A 272 -7.53 -5.66 4.52
N ASP A 273 -6.78 -4.59 4.23
CA ASP A 273 -5.34 -4.53 4.52
C ASP A 273 -4.99 -3.38 5.47
N PHE A 274 -3.77 -3.45 6.01
CA PHE A 274 -3.33 -2.48 7.01
C PHE A 274 -3.32 -1.05 6.46
N LYS A 275 -3.02 -0.86 5.16
CA LYS A 275 -3.03 0.48 4.55
C LYS A 275 -4.42 1.11 4.61
N MET A 276 -5.48 0.32 4.40
CA MET A 276 -6.86 0.76 4.52
C MET A 276 -7.20 1.21 5.95
N ALA A 277 -6.65 0.57 6.96
CA ALA A 277 -6.88 0.91 8.36
C ALA A 277 -5.93 1.99 8.92
N ASP A 278 -4.81 2.28 8.25
CA ASP A 278 -3.72 3.14 8.76
C ASP A 278 -4.06 4.65 8.78
N ALA A 279 -5.02 5.07 9.59
CA ALA A 279 -5.35 6.49 9.77
C ALA A 279 -4.19 7.31 10.39
N MET A 280 -3.19 6.65 10.96
CA MET A 280 -2.04 7.27 11.63
C MET A 280 -0.92 7.64 10.66
N ASN A 281 -1.01 7.24 9.38
CA ASN A 281 0.06 7.37 8.41
C ASN A 281 1.39 6.77 8.89
N SER A 282 1.30 5.65 9.61
CA SER A 282 2.45 4.87 10.08
C SER A 282 3.12 4.09 8.93
N TYR A 283 2.39 3.89 7.83
CA TYR A 283 2.84 3.14 6.66
C TYR A 283 2.40 3.74 5.31
N TYR A 284 1.12 4.08 5.12
CA TYR A 284 0.64 4.62 3.82
C TYR A 284 -0.66 5.46 3.87
N ASN A 285 -1.53 5.29 4.88
CA ASN A 285 -2.79 6.05 5.03
C ASN A 285 -3.77 6.02 3.84
N THR A 286 -4.17 4.83 3.40
CA THR A 286 -5.30 4.68 2.46
C THR A 286 -6.63 5.07 3.11
N TYR A 287 -6.71 5.02 4.44
CA TYR A 287 -7.85 5.53 5.21
C TYR A 287 -8.24 6.98 4.85
N GLY A 288 -7.25 7.88 4.75
CA GLY A 288 -7.46 9.27 4.35
C GLY A 288 -8.09 9.40 2.96
N VAL A 289 -7.76 8.51 2.03
CA VAL A 289 -8.33 8.48 0.69
C VAL A 289 -9.78 7.97 0.73
N MET A 290 -10.06 6.93 1.51
CA MET A 290 -11.43 6.41 1.68
C MET A 290 -12.37 7.45 2.28
N THR A 291 -11.93 8.17 3.32
CA THR A 291 -12.71 9.26 3.93
C THR A 291 -12.94 10.42 2.96
N PHE A 292 -11.95 10.76 2.13
CA PHE A 292 -12.12 11.73 1.05
C PHE A 292 -13.25 11.30 0.09
N TRP A 293 -13.20 10.08 -0.44
CA TRP A 293 -14.25 9.58 -1.37
C TRP A 293 -15.63 9.46 -0.73
N ALA A 294 -15.69 9.16 0.58
CA ALA A 294 -16.94 9.13 1.34
C ALA A 294 -17.44 10.54 1.72
N ASN A 295 -16.65 11.60 1.52
CA ASN A 295 -16.87 12.93 2.07
C ASN A 295 -17.07 12.92 3.61
N ASP A 296 -16.35 12.04 4.30
CA ASP A 296 -16.37 11.93 5.76
C ASP A 296 -15.23 12.74 6.39
N THR A 297 -15.58 13.88 6.99
CA THR A 297 -14.63 14.71 7.74
C THR A 297 -14.51 14.31 9.21
N ALA A 298 -15.41 13.46 9.74
CA ALA A 298 -15.44 13.07 11.15
C ALA A 298 -14.44 11.95 11.49
N GLY A 299 -14.08 11.14 10.50
CA GLY A 299 -12.96 10.19 10.58
C GLY A 299 -11.60 10.82 10.28
N HIS A 300 -11.55 12.06 9.77
CA HIS A 300 -10.33 12.64 9.24
C HIS A 300 -9.26 12.87 10.31
N TYR A 301 -8.01 12.66 9.89
CA TYR A 301 -6.80 12.84 10.68
C TYR A 301 -6.40 14.32 10.72
N GLY A 302 -6.11 14.87 11.90
CA GLY A 302 -5.63 16.24 12.07
C GLY A 302 -4.44 16.31 13.03
N GLY A 303 -3.30 16.80 12.55
CA GLY A 303 -2.19 17.23 13.39
C GLY A 303 -2.23 18.75 13.54
N TYR A 304 -2.29 19.27 14.76
CA TYR A 304 -2.24 20.71 15.02
C TYR A 304 -0.94 21.04 15.76
N GLN A 305 -0.21 22.03 15.26
CA GLN A 305 0.94 22.57 15.98
C GLN A 305 0.47 23.66 16.94
N THR A 306 0.67 23.45 18.24
CA THR A 306 0.41 24.45 19.27
C THR A 306 1.69 24.67 20.07
N GLU A 307 2.22 25.90 20.07
CA GLU A 307 3.38 26.31 20.91
C GLU A 307 4.60 25.35 20.86
N GLY A 308 4.95 24.85 19.66
CA GLY A 308 6.09 23.94 19.47
C GLY A 308 5.80 22.47 19.79
N ARG A 309 4.58 22.11 20.18
CA ARG A 309 4.10 20.74 20.35
C ARG A 309 3.19 20.33 19.21
N ILE A 310 3.36 19.12 18.70
CA ILE A 310 2.45 18.52 17.72
C ILE A 310 1.38 17.74 18.49
N THR A 311 0.15 18.23 18.51
CA THR A 311 -0.99 17.51 19.05
C THR A 311 -1.67 16.73 17.94
N PHE A 312 -1.75 15.42 18.11
CA PHE A 312 -2.43 14.54 17.16
C PHE A 312 -3.83 14.24 17.67
N GLU A 313 -4.82 14.47 16.82
CA GLU A 313 -6.21 14.10 17.08
C GLU A 313 -6.64 13.06 16.04
N ILE A 314 -6.88 11.83 16.51
CA ILE A 314 -7.54 10.82 15.70
C ILE A 314 -9.01 11.21 15.61
N GLY A 315 -9.57 11.21 14.40
CA GLY A 315 -10.98 11.52 14.17
C GLY A 315 -11.88 10.72 15.12
N LYS A 316 -12.82 11.42 15.75
CA LYS A 316 -13.69 10.86 16.83
C LYS A 316 -14.42 9.58 16.42
N GLU A 317 -14.68 9.41 15.12
CA GLU A 317 -15.41 8.27 14.58
C GLU A 317 -14.52 7.20 13.92
N TYR A 318 -13.19 7.36 13.91
CA TYR A 318 -12.26 6.39 13.30
C TYR A 318 -12.50 4.98 13.85
N PHE A 319 -12.46 4.84 15.18
CA PHE A 319 -12.61 3.56 15.86
C PHE A 319 -13.99 2.90 15.68
N ASN A 320 -14.99 3.66 15.24
CA ASN A 320 -16.32 3.13 14.95
C ASN A 320 -16.50 2.70 13.49
N THR A 321 -15.55 3.00 12.60
CA THR A 321 -15.65 2.59 11.18
C THR A 321 -15.59 1.09 11.00
N MET A 322 -16.22 0.58 9.93
CA MET A 322 -16.12 -0.83 9.56
C MET A 322 -14.67 -1.26 9.29
N VAL A 323 -13.86 -0.44 8.61
CA VAL A 323 -12.45 -0.81 8.37
C VAL A 323 -11.68 -0.99 9.67
N THR A 324 -11.91 -0.15 10.68
CA THR A 324 -11.25 -0.30 11.98
C THR A 324 -11.80 -1.48 12.77
N LYS A 325 -13.13 -1.67 12.80
CA LYS A 325 -13.77 -2.82 13.46
C LYS A 325 -13.29 -4.15 12.88
N LEU A 326 -13.21 -4.26 11.55
CA LEU A 326 -12.70 -5.43 10.86
C LEU A 326 -11.19 -5.58 11.12
N HIS A 327 -10.40 -4.58 10.72
CA HIS A 327 -8.96 -4.76 10.59
C HIS A 327 -8.18 -4.54 11.89
N MET A 328 -8.53 -3.54 12.69
CA MET A 328 -7.82 -3.28 13.95
C MET A 328 -8.35 -4.13 15.10
N PHE A 329 -9.63 -4.47 15.10
CA PHE A 329 -10.31 -5.12 16.23
C PHE A 329 -10.75 -6.56 15.96
N ASP A 330 -10.52 -7.11 14.75
CA ASP A 330 -10.90 -8.48 14.40
C ASP A 330 -12.41 -8.76 14.55
N GLY A 331 -13.24 -7.73 14.44
CA GLY A 331 -14.69 -7.78 14.68
C GLY A 331 -15.08 -7.85 16.16
N ARG A 332 -14.15 -7.69 17.11
CA ARG A 332 -14.40 -7.74 18.55
C ARG A 332 -14.92 -6.41 19.10
N GLU A 333 -15.52 -6.50 20.29
CA GLU A 333 -15.82 -5.34 21.11
C GLU A 333 -14.52 -4.72 21.65
N VAL A 334 -14.39 -3.40 21.51
CA VAL A 334 -13.29 -2.64 22.12
C VAL A 334 -13.85 -1.37 22.74
N GLN A 335 -13.59 -1.19 24.03
CA GLN A 335 -13.96 0.01 24.77
C GLN A 335 -12.70 0.68 25.32
N PHE A 336 -12.61 1.99 25.11
CA PHE A 336 -11.55 2.80 25.66
C PHE A 336 -12.17 4.01 26.36
N LYS A 337 -11.80 4.24 27.63
CA LYS A 337 -12.34 5.34 28.45
C LYS A 337 -11.90 6.72 27.99
N GLY A 338 -11.06 6.80 26.95
CA GLY A 338 -10.46 8.02 26.49
C GLY A 338 -9.33 8.47 27.41
N GLY A 339 -8.51 9.37 26.90
CA GLY A 339 -7.42 9.93 27.67
C GLY A 339 -6.33 10.49 26.79
N TYR A 340 -5.46 11.23 27.45
CA TYR A 340 -4.16 11.54 26.90
C TYR A 340 -3.28 10.32 26.93
N ILE A 341 -2.57 10.14 25.85
CA ILE A 341 -1.73 9.01 25.62
C ILE A 341 -0.27 9.47 25.58
N GLY A 342 0.58 8.84 26.39
CA GLY A 342 1.97 9.26 26.68
C GLY A 342 2.06 10.08 27.98
N GLN A 343 3.23 10.07 28.65
CA GLN A 343 3.45 10.80 29.91
C GLN A 343 3.34 12.34 29.75
N SER A 344 3.57 12.86 28.54
CA SER A 344 3.51 14.30 28.21
C SER A 344 2.25 14.78 27.48
N SER A 345 1.18 13.98 27.39
CA SER A 345 -0.10 14.38 26.79
C SER A 345 -0.08 14.68 25.29
N VAL A 346 0.45 13.77 24.48
CA VAL A 346 0.77 14.02 23.06
C VAL A 346 -0.33 13.61 22.08
N LEU A 347 -1.10 12.60 22.43
CA LEU A 347 -2.19 12.07 21.62
C LEU A 347 -3.46 12.04 22.46
N LEU A 348 -4.46 12.81 22.06
CA LEU A 348 -5.78 12.74 22.68
C LEU A 348 -6.61 11.69 21.93
N VAL A 349 -6.90 10.58 22.60
CA VAL A 349 -7.89 9.62 22.11
C VAL A 349 -9.17 9.85 22.88
N LYS A 350 -10.22 10.27 22.17
CA LYS A 350 -11.56 10.41 22.75
C LYS A 350 -12.09 9.06 23.21
N PRO A 351 -12.92 9.01 24.25
CA PRO A 351 -13.59 7.77 24.64
C PRO A 351 -14.35 7.19 23.45
N PHE A 352 -14.24 5.88 23.25
CA PHE A 352 -14.97 5.19 22.20
C PHE A 352 -15.40 3.80 22.66
N HIS A 353 -16.46 3.31 22.02
CA HIS A 353 -16.98 1.96 22.21
C HIS A 353 -17.31 1.36 20.85
N ALA A 354 -16.36 0.61 20.30
CA ALA A 354 -16.55 -0.15 19.10
C ALA A 354 -17.30 -1.43 19.44
N LYS A 355 -18.58 -1.50 19.06
CA LYS A 355 -19.41 -2.69 19.25
C LYS A 355 -18.87 -3.87 18.42
N PRO A 356 -19.04 -5.12 18.91
CA PRO A 356 -18.64 -6.31 18.17
C PRO A 356 -19.48 -6.48 16.91
N LEU A 357 -18.87 -7.04 15.86
CA LEU A 357 -19.54 -7.37 14.60
C LEU A 357 -20.28 -8.70 14.74
N ARG A 358 -21.53 -8.75 14.29
CA ARG A 358 -22.44 -9.88 14.43
C ARG A 358 -22.55 -10.70 13.16
N HIS A 359 -22.24 -10.09 12.02
CA HIS A 359 -22.40 -10.67 10.69
C HIS A 359 -21.07 -10.90 9.96
N TYR A 360 -19.94 -10.74 10.66
CA TYR A 360 -18.61 -10.83 10.07
C TYR A 360 -17.73 -11.75 10.90
N ARG A 361 -17.14 -12.76 10.26
CA ARG A 361 -16.12 -13.61 10.88
C ARG A 361 -14.81 -13.53 10.11
N LEU A 362 -13.70 -13.47 10.83
CA LEU A 362 -12.38 -13.63 10.22
C LEU A 362 -12.25 -15.10 9.77
N VAL A 363 -11.87 -15.32 8.52
CA VAL A 363 -11.74 -16.68 7.95
C VAL A 363 -10.32 -17.03 7.52
N HIS A 364 -9.45 -16.02 7.35
CA HIS A 364 -8.04 -16.16 7.03
C HIS A 364 -7.27 -14.85 7.29
N GLU A 365 -6.00 -14.94 7.65
CA GLU A 365 -5.09 -13.79 7.69
C GLU A 365 -3.66 -14.11 7.24
N SER A 366 -3.00 -13.10 6.66
CA SER A 366 -1.65 -13.21 6.11
C SER A 366 -0.56 -13.32 7.20
N PRO A 367 0.64 -13.84 6.90
CA PRO A 367 1.70 -14.07 7.90
C PRO A 367 2.48 -12.82 8.32
N LYS A 368 2.35 -11.70 7.60
CA LYS A 368 3.05 -10.45 7.91
C LYS A 368 2.20 -9.63 8.90
N TYR A 369 2.76 -9.26 10.04
CA TYR A 369 2.09 -8.46 11.05
C TYR A 369 2.66 -7.05 11.13
N MET A 370 1.75 -6.09 11.19
CA MET A 370 1.99 -4.66 11.28
C MET A 370 1.73 -4.19 12.71
N PHE A 371 2.62 -3.33 13.20
CA PHE A 371 2.50 -2.75 14.52
C PHE A 371 2.79 -1.25 14.49
N PRO A 372 1.74 -0.41 14.35
CA PRO A 372 1.89 1.04 14.41
C PRO A 372 2.28 1.47 15.82
N HIS A 373 3.23 2.40 15.91
CA HIS A 373 3.70 2.97 17.15
C HIS A 373 4.13 4.43 16.93
N ALA A 374 3.92 5.24 17.96
CA ALA A 374 4.39 6.60 18.00
C ALA A 374 5.90 6.62 18.27
N VAL A 375 6.57 7.58 17.65
CA VAL A 375 7.98 7.91 17.85
C VAL A 375 8.02 9.22 18.61
N LEU A 376 8.61 9.21 19.80
CA LEU A 376 8.64 10.34 20.73
C LEU A 376 10.08 10.79 20.96
N ASN A 377 10.30 12.08 21.15
CA ASN A 377 11.56 12.60 21.66
C ASN A 377 11.75 12.14 23.11
N ALA A 378 12.89 11.56 23.46
CA ALA A 378 13.08 10.95 24.78
C ALA A 378 13.35 11.96 25.92
N ALA A 379 13.53 13.24 25.61
CA ALA A 379 13.74 14.32 26.57
C ALA A 379 12.46 15.15 26.79
N THR A 380 11.74 15.47 25.72
CA THR A 380 10.51 16.28 25.80
C THR A 380 9.23 15.44 25.74
N GLU A 381 9.34 14.19 25.30
CA GLU A 381 8.24 13.29 24.97
C GLU A 381 7.30 13.82 23.88
N ASP A 382 7.69 14.85 23.14
CA ASP A 382 6.92 15.32 22.00
C ASP A 382 6.93 14.26 20.88
N MET A 383 5.79 14.08 20.22
CA MET A 383 5.69 13.12 19.11
C MET A 383 6.37 13.69 17.89
N LEU A 384 7.29 12.90 17.35
CA LEU A 384 8.02 13.14 16.11
C LEU A 384 7.26 12.58 14.89
N GLY A 385 6.49 11.52 15.08
CA GLY A 385 5.62 10.93 14.07
C GLY A 385 5.14 9.53 14.44
N TRP A 386 4.51 8.86 13.49
CA TRP A 386 4.16 7.44 13.56
C TRP A 386 5.06 6.63 12.66
N GLU A 387 5.47 5.46 13.14
CA GLU A 387 6.15 4.45 12.35
C GLU A 387 5.43 3.12 12.52
N CYS A 388 5.70 2.18 11.63
CA CYS A 388 5.17 0.83 11.72
C CYS A 388 6.31 -0.19 11.69
N VAL A 389 6.35 -1.07 12.69
CA VAL A 389 7.20 -2.27 12.63
C VAL A 389 6.44 -3.35 11.86
N SER A 390 7.17 -4.12 11.04
CA SER A 390 6.65 -5.31 10.36
C SER A 390 7.43 -6.54 10.79
N LYS A 391 6.73 -7.58 11.25
CA LYS A 391 7.30 -8.82 11.81
C LYS A 391 6.39 -10.02 11.49
N ASN A 392 6.83 -11.24 11.80
CA ASN A 392 5.89 -12.37 11.93
C ASN A 392 5.12 -12.26 13.26
N TYR A 393 4.09 -13.09 13.46
CA TYR A 393 3.27 -13.00 14.68
C TYR A 393 4.07 -13.23 15.97
N THR A 394 4.92 -14.26 16.02
CA THR A 394 5.73 -14.59 17.21
C THR A 394 6.58 -13.40 17.66
N GLU A 395 7.34 -12.82 16.74
CA GLU A 395 8.17 -11.65 17.01
C GLU A 395 7.33 -10.41 17.38
N ALA A 396 6.18 -10.21 16.72
CA ALA A 396 5.30 -9.09 17.02
C ALA A 396 4.65 -9.20 18.41
N LYS A 397 4.27 -10.42 18.81
CA LYS A 397 3.74 -10.75 20.14
C LYS A 397 4.77 -10.47 21.23
N GLU A 398 6.03 -10.82 21.02
CA GLU A 398 7.13 -10.52 21.95
C GLU A 398 7.45 -9.02 22.04
N LEU A 399 7.23 -8.27 20.96
CA LEU A 399 7.46 -6.83 20.91
C LEU A 399 6.35 -6.02 21.59
N ALA A 400 5.11 -6.53 21.62
CA ALA A 400 3.95 -5.80 22.12
C ALA A 400 4.10 -5.26 23.55
N PRO A 401 4.48 -6.06 24.56
CA PRO A 401 4.67 -5.53 25.91
C PRO A 401 5.69 -4.38 25.95
N LYS A 402 6.76 -4.45 25.13
CA LYS A 402 7.83 -3.44 25.09
C LYS A 402 7.34 -2.12 24.47
N LEU A 403 6.55 -2.19 23.40
CA LEU A 403 5.97 -0.99 22.81
C LEU A 403 4.87 -0.40 23.69
N HIS A 404 4.10 -1.22 24.42
CA HIS A 404 3.11 -0.71 25.38
C HIS A 404 3.75 -0.02 26.58
N SER A 405 4.90 -0.51 27.06
CA SER A 405 5.66 0.14 28.15
C SER A 405 6.47 1.35 27.69
N GLY A 406 6.72 1.48 26.39
CA GLY A 406 7.65 2.43 25.82
C GLY A 406 9.08 1.90 25.87
N VAL A 407 9.79 1.95 24.74
CA VAL A 407 11.17 1.45 24.62
C VAL A 407 12.05 2.51 23.99
N ARG A 408 13.22 2.78 24.60
CA ARG A 408 14.25 3.64 23.99
C ARG A 408 14.88 2.92 22.81
N ASP A 409 15.04 3.62 21.69
CA ASP A 409 15.68 3.05 20.51
C ASP A 409 17.18 2.79 20.82
N PRO A 410 17.66 1.54 20.70
CA PRO A 410 19.06 1.22 21.00
C PRO A 410 20.07 1.97 20.12
N LYS A 411 19.67 2.33 18.89
CA LYS A 411 20.52 3.04 17.93
C LYS A 411 20.40 4.55 18.05
N ASN A 412 19.30 5.03 18.63
CA ASN A 412 19.07 6.45 18.89
C ASN A 412 18.42 6.66 20.27
N PRO A 413 19.23 6.79 21.34
CA PRO A 413 18.73 6.93 22.71
C PRO A 413 17.87 8.18 22.95
N GLU A 414 17.87 9.14 22.01
CA GLU A 414 17.02 10.34 22.01
C GLU A 414 15.58 10.05 21.57
N VAL A 415 15.24 8.79 21.26
CA VAL A 415 13.92 8.40 20.77
C VAL A 415 13.29 7.31 21.64
N ILE A 416 12.01 7.46 21.94
CA ILE A 416 11.15 6.44 22.58
C ILE A 416 10.11 5.97 21.55
N ARG A 417 9.92 4.66 21.45
CA ARG A 417 8.87 4.02 20.64
C ARG A 417 7.79 3.49 21.55
N TRP A 418 6.55 3.85 21.28
CA TRP A 418 5.44 3.55 22.19
C TRP A 418 4.10 3.38 21.45
N THR A 419 3.21 2.51 21.93
CA THR A 419 1.87 2.33 21.32
C THR A 419 0.78 2.04 22.36
N PRO A 420 -0.48 2.49 22.16
CA PRO A 420 -1.57 2.26 23.10
C PRO A 420 -1.87 0.78 23.33
N SER A 421 -2.29 0.43 24.54
CA SER A 421 -2.64 -0.95 24.91
C SER A 421 -3.79 -1.55 24.11
N PHE A 422 -4.69 -0.72 23.56
CA PHE A 422 -5.77 -1.19 22.69
C PHE A 422 -5.31 -1.50 21.25
N ILE A 423 -4.09 -1.10 20.87
CA ILE A 423 -3.52 -1.42 19.55
C ILE A 423 -2.68 -2.69 19.68
N SER A 424 -3.18 -3.79 19.16
CA SER A 424 -2.41 -5.04 19.05
C SER A 424 -1.67 -5.12 17.71
N PRO A 425 -0.65 -5.99 17.57
CA PRO A 425 -0.16 -6.37 16.26
C PRO A 425 -1.29 -6.93 15.39
N VAL A 426 -1.41 -6.46 14.14
CA VAL A 426 -2.45 -6.88 13.20
C VAL A 426 -1.84 -7.48 11.94
N SER A 427 -2.41 -8.55 11.42
CA SER A 427 -1.99 -9.09 10.11
C SER A 427 -2.17 -8.04 9.01
N TYR A 428 -1.27 -8.05 8.02
CA TYR A 428 -1.22 -7.10 6.93
C TYR A 428 -2.45 -7.20 6.01
N VAL A 429 -2.94 -8.41 5.72
CA VAL A 429 -4.18 -8.68 4.97
C VAL A 429 -5.05 -9.64 5.78
N LYS A 430 -6.35 -9.35 5.82
CA LYS A 430 -7.37 -10.15 6.51
C LYS A 430 -8.57 -10.38 5.60
N VAL A 431 -9.07 -11.61 5.57
CA VAL A 431 -10.27 -12.00 4.84
C VAL A 431 -11.39 -12.31 5.84
N PHE A 432 -12.53 -11.67 5.64
CA PHE A 432 -13.75 -11.91 6.42
C PHE A 432 -14.84 -12.48 5.53
N GLU A 433 -15.67 -13.35 6.09
CA GLU A 433 -16.94 -13.78 5.47
C GLU A 433 -18.11 -13.03 6.11
N TYR A 434 -18.99 -12.50 5.26
CA TYR A 434 -20.26 -11.90 5.64
C TYR A 434 -21.33 -13.00 5.74
N VAL A 435 -21.88 -13.18 6.94
CA VAL A 435 -22.77 -14.29 7.29
C VAL A 435 -24.05 -13.79 7.95
N LYS A 436 -25.13 -14.59 7.87
CA LYS A 436 -26.37 -14.30 8.61
C LYS A 436 -26.16 -14.31 10.12
N GLY A 437 -25.32 -15.23 10.61
CA GLY A 437 -25.01 -15.41 12.02
C GLY A 437 -26.09 -16.19 12.76
N ALA A 438 -25.67 -17.10 13.65
CA ALA A 438 -26.61 -17.90 14.44
C ALA A 438 -27.27 -17.03 15.51
N ARG A 439 -28.59 -17.16 15.68
CA ARG A 439 -29.37 -16.43 16.69
C ARG A 439 -29.37 -17.22 17.99
N ILE A 440 -28.77 -16.66 19.05
CA ILE A 440 -28.80 -17.25 20.39
C ILE A 440 -29.83 -16.49 21.20
N GLU A 441 -30.91 -17.17 21.58
CA GLU A 441 -32.04 -16.57 22.29
C GLU A 441 -32.39 -17.38 23.53
N GLY A 442 -32.87 -16.72 24.59
CA GLY A 442 -33.27 -17.42 25.79
C GLY A 442 -33.77 -16.50 26.88
N ARG A 443 -34.15 -17.09 27.99
CA ARG A 443 -34.54 -16.38 29.21
C ARG A 443 -33.35 -16.29 30.18
N ALA A 444 -33.26 -15.18 30.88
CA ALA A 444 -32.32 -14.95 31.97
C ALA A 444 -32.99 -14.02 33.01
N PRO A 445 -32.55 -14.01 34.28
CA PRO A 445 -33.11 -13.13 35.30
C PRO A 445 -33.16 -11.68 34.82
N ASP A 446 -34.26 -11.00 35.12
CA ASP A 446 -34.45 -9.60 34.72
C ASP A 446 -33.37 -8.72 35.37
N GLY A 447 -32.78 -7.82 34.58
CA GLY A 447 -31.67 -6.97 35.00
C GLY A 447 -30.29 -7.63 35.05
N SER A 448 -30.18 -8.94 34.81
CA SER A 448 -28.88 -9.63 34.74
C SER A 448 -28.07 -9.23 33.51
N ILE A 449 -26.74 -9.18 33.66
CA ILE A 449 -25.80 -9.05 32.55
C ILE A 449 -25.63 -10.42 31.93
N VAL A 450 -25.85 -10.53 30.62
CA VAL A 450 -25.60 -11.75 29.85
C VAL A 450 -24.43 -11.51 28.92
N GLU A 451 -23.44 -12.40 28.97
CA GLU A 451 -22.28 -12.41 28.07
C GLU A 451 -22.26 -13.73 27.29
N ILE A 452 -21.92 -13.64 26.00
CA ILE A 452 -21.54 -14.79 25.18
C ILE A 452 -20.12 -14.56 24.65
N ALA A 453 -19.23 -15.54 24.82
CA ALA A 453 -17.83 -15.43 24.43
C ALA A 453 -17.28 -16.72 23.81
N THR A 454 -16.35 -16.59 22.87
CA THR A 454 -15.58 -17.71 22.32
C THR A 454 -14.12 -17.30 22.08
N ASN A 455 -13.20 -18.25 22.21
CA ASN A 455 -11.81 -18.09 21.81
C ASN A 455 -11.69 -18.40 20.32
N VAL A 456 -11.04 -17.51 19.59
CA VAL A 456 -10.76 -17.65 18.16
C VAL A 456 -9.26 -17.78 17.96
N THR A 457 -8.83 -18.81 17.24
CA THR A 457 -7.45 -19.07 16.85
C THR A 457 -7.31 -18.97 15.34
N THR A 458 -6.39 -18.12 14.89
CA THR A 458 -6.12 -17.90 13.46
C THR A 458 -5.13 -18.92 12.90
N ASN A 459 -5.02 -18.96 11.58
CA ASN A 459 -4.01 -19.74 10.84
C ASN A 459 -2.55 -19.36 11.15
N GLN A 460 -2.31 -18.23 11.80
CA GLN A 460 -0.98 -17.79 12.24
C GLN A 460 -0.69 -18.13 13.72
N GLY A 461 -1.60 -18.87 14.38
CA GLY A 461 -1.50 -19.21 15.80
C GLY A 461 -1.81 -18.04 16.74
N ARG A 462 -2.37 -16.94 16.21
CA ARG A 462 -2.85 -15.81 17.01
C ARG A 462 -4.21 -16.12 17.60
N GLU A 463 -4.34 -15.83 18.89
CA GLU A 463 -5.56 -16.03 19.66
C GLU A 463 -6.19 -14.71 20.06
N PHE A 464 -7.52 -14.64 20.04
CA PHE A 464 -8.30 -13.53 20.58
C PHE A 464 -9.67 -14.01 21.08
N ILE A 465 -10.31 -13.21 21.93
CA ILE A 465 -11.65 -13.51 22.46
C ILE A 465 -12.67 -12.67 21.71
N TYR A 466 -13.64 -13.32 21.06
CA TYR A 466 -14.83 -12.67 20.55
C TYR A 466 -15.94 -12.75 21.60
N SER A 467 -16.52 -11.61 21.97
CA SER A 467 -17.61 -11.56 22.95
C SER A 467 -18.68 -10.53 22.59
N GLN A 468 -19.88 -10.74 23.14
CA GLN A 468 -20.98 -9.78 23.15
C GLN A 468 -21.63 -9.77 24.53
N THR A 469 -22.09 -8.59 24.94
CA THR A 469 -22.76 -8.40 26.23
C THR A 469 -24.10 -7.69 26.02
N THR A 470 -25.11 -8.07 26.82
CA THR A 470 -26.42 -7.41 26.87
C THR A 470 -26.99 -7.44 28.29
N ILE A 471 -28.02 -6.65 28.55
CA ILE A 471 -28.77 -6.68 29.80
C ILE A 471 -30.10 -7.39 29.51
N SER A 472 -30.40 -8.44 30.28
CA SER A 472 -31.65 -9.18 30.16
C SER A 472 -32.83 -8.35 30.64
N ASN A 473 -33.94 -8.39 29.90
CA ASN A 473 -35.25 -7.86 30.30
C ASN A 473 -36.25 -8.98 30.66
N GLY A 474 -35.72 -10.07 31.23
CA GLY A 474 -36.39 -11.39 31.31
C GLY A 474 -36.10 -12.28 30.09
N SER A 475 -35.50 -11.73 29.03
CA SER A 475 -34.99 -12.45 27.87
C SER A 475 -33.73 -11.78 27.32
N TYR A 476 -32.97 -12.51 26.51
CA TYR A 476 -31.79 -11.99 25.83
C TYR A 476 -31.69 -12.52 24.39
N LYS A 477 -30.91 -11.82 23.56
CA LYS A 477 -30.66 -12.18 22.16
C LYS A 477 -29.27 -11.78 21.71
N PHE A 478 -28.57 -12.71 21.07
CA PHE A 478 -27.32 -12.49 20.35
C PHE A 478 -27.42 -12.99 18.91
N ILE A 479 -26.56 -12.46 18.05
CA ILE A 479 -26.28 -13.00 16.71
C ILE A 479 -24.78 -13.22 16.65
N VAL A 480 -24.34 -14.47 16.52
CA VAL A 480 -22.92 -14.82 16.55
C VAL A 480 -22.42 -15.30 15.17
N PRO A 481 -21.25 -14.83 14.70
CA PRO A 481 -20.79 -15.11 13.34
C PRO A 481 -19.87 -16.34 13.24
N TYR A 482 -19.29 -16.83 14.32
CA TYR A 482 -18.37 -17.97 14.27
C TYR A 482 -19.10 -19.30 14.49
N SER A 483 -18.68 -20.31 13.73
CA SER A 483 -19.07 -21.70 13.92
C SER A 483 -18.01 -22.41 14.75
N THR A 484 -18.44 -23.36 15.59
CA THR A 484 -17.58 -24.15 16.47
C THR A 484 -17.34 -25.56 15.95
N THR A 485 -17.92 -25.91 14.79
CA THR A 485 -17.82 -27.26 14.19
C THR A 485 -16.91 -27.35 12.97
N GLY A 486 -16.31 -26.22 12.56
CA GLY A 486 -15.47 -26.15 11.37
C GLY A 486 -16.24 -26.13 10.04
N PRO A 487 -15.51 -26.07 8.90
CA PRO A 487 -16.07 -25.99 7.56
C PRO A 487 -17.03 -27.12 7.19
N VAL A 488 -17.92 -26.85 6.25
CA VAL A 488 -18.84 -27.84 5.65
C VAL A 488 -18.63 -27.91 4.13
N GLU A 489 -19.01 -29.04 3.53
CA GLU A 489 -18.95 -29.22 2.08
C GLU A 489 -19.73 -28.12 1.34
N GLY A 490 -19.14 -27.57 0.28
CA GLY A 490 -19.71 -26.44 -0.48
C GLY A 490 -19.68 -25.08 0.24
N GLY A 491 -19.17 -25.04 1.47
CA GLY A 491 -18.95 -23.81 2.24
C GLY A 491 -17.52 -23.26 2.11
N THR A 492 -17.22 -22.23 2.89
CA THR A 492 -15.85 -21.71 3.03
C THR A 492 -15.00 -22.71 3.81
N ASN A 493 -13.85 -23.09 3.27
CA ASN A 493 -12.84 -23.89 3.98
C ASN A 493 -11.95 -22.97 4.83
N TYR A 494 -12.53 -22.34 5.85
CA TYR A 494 -11.86 -21.36 6.70
C TYR A 494 -10.78 -21.99 7.59
N ASP A 495 -9.68 -21.27 7.81
CA ASP A 495 -8.54 -21.72 8.64
C ASP A 495 -8.41 -20.94 9.96
N VAL A 496 -9.48 -20.24 10.33
CA VAL A 496 -9.68 -19.56 11.61
C VAL A 496 -10.76 -20.30 12.40
N LEU A 497 -10.41 -20.82 13.57
CA LEU A 497 -11.26 -21.74 14.34
C LEU A 497 -11.74 -21.07 15.63
N ALA A 498 -13.02 -21.25 15.94
CA ALA A 498 -13.60 -20.84 17.21
C ALA A 498 -13.88 -22.05 18.10
N THR A 499 -13.64 -21.93 19.40
CA THR A 499 -14.04 -22.94 20.38
C THR A 499 -15.53 -22.85 20.71
N THR A 500 -16.06 -23.82 21.46
CA THR A 500 -17.41 -23.77 22.02
C THR A 500 -17.68 -22.42 22.70
N TYR A 501 -18.87 -21.85 22.46
CA TYR A 501 -19.28 -20.61 23.09
C TYR A 501 -19.57 -20.83 24.57
N LYS A 502 -19.09 -19.91 25.42
CA LYS A 502 -19.48 -19.81 26.82
C LYS A 502 -20.49 -18.70 26.96
N ILE A 503 -21.70 -19.04 27.39
CA ILE A 503 -22.73 -18.07 27.72
C ILE A 503 -22.91 -17.99 29.23
N ARG A 504 -23.01 -16.78 29.78
CA ARG A 504 -23.09 -16.56 31.22
C ARG A 504 -24.08 -15.47 31.54
N ALA A 505 -24.78 -15.61 32.66
CA ALA A 505 -25.57 -14.53 33.26
C ALA A 505 -25.03 -14.22 34.65
N GLY A 506 -25.00 -12.93 34.99
CA GLY A 506 -24.43 -12.43 36.24
C GLY A 506 -25.00 -11.08 36.67
N HIS A 507 -24.49 -10.56 37.76
CA HIS A 507 -24.86 -9.24 38.30
C HIS A 507 -23.61 -8.43 38.68
N ILE A 508 -23.79 -7.13 38.90
CA ILE A 508 -22.71 -6.26 39.36
C ILE A 508 -22.70 -6.26 40.89
N GLU A 509 -21.56 -6.61 41.48
CA GLU A 509 -21.27 -6.49 42.90
C GLU A 509 -19.92 -5.77 43.06
N ASN A 510 -19.88 -4.69 43.86
CA ASN A 510 -18.66 -3.91 44.11
C ASN A 510 -17.90 -3.49 42.84
N GLU A 511 -18.61 -2.97 41.84
CA GLU A 511 -18.06 -2.58 40.52
C GLU A 511 -17.46 -3.73 39.67
N THR A 512 -17.64 -4.98 40.11
CA THR A 512 -17.20 -6.18 39.39
C THR A 512 -18.38 -7.04 38.96
N ILE A 513 -18.23 -7.76 37.85
CA ILE A 513 -19.27 -8.70 37.41
C ILE A 513 -19.05 -10.04 38.11
N VAL A 514 -20.07 -10.51 38.82
CA VAL A 514 -20.14 -11.85 39.40
C VAL A 514 -21.02 -12.71 38.51
N TRP A 515 -20.48 -13.84 38.04
CA TRP A 515 -21.20 -14.77 37.17
C TRP A 515 -21.97 -15.81 37.99
N ASP A 516 -23.29 -15.78 37.90
CA ASP A 516 -24.18 -16.66 38.66
C ASP A 516 -24.40 -18.01 37.97
N ILE A 517 -24.46 -17.99 36.64
CA ILE A 517 -24.70 -19.19 35.82
C ILE A 517 -23.90 -19.12 34.53
N GLY A 518 -23.42 -20.28 34.07
CA GLY A 518 -22.77 -20.43 32.79
C GLY A 518 -23.15 -21.74 32.09
N LYS A 519 -23.27 -21.69 30.76
CA LYS A 519 -23.48 -22.86 29.90
C LYS A 519 -22.51 -22.81 28.72
N GLU A 520 -22.23 -23.97 28.15
CA GLU A 520 -21.48 -24.08 26.90
C GLU A 520 -22.44 -24.38 25.74
N ILE A 521 -22.22 -23.75 24.60
CA ILE A 521 -23.06 -23.88 23.41
C ILE A 521 -22.17 -24.19 22.21
N GLU A 522 -22.44 -25.32 21.57
CA GLU A 522 -21.92 -25.62 20.23
C GLU A 522 -22.79 -24.90 19.19
N VAL A 523 -22.15 -24.22 18.24
CA VAL A 523 -22.83 -23.51 17.14
C VAL A 523 -22.36 -24.12 15.84
N LYS A 524 -23.26 -24.77 15.11
CA LYS A 524 -22.94 -25.47 13.87
C LYS A 524 -22.85 -24.48 12.71
N GLU A 525 -22.00 -24.82 11.74
CA GLU A 525 -21.82 -23.99 10.55
C GLU A 525 -23.12 -23.71 9.79
N LYS A 526 -23.97 -24.72 9.66
CA LYS A 526 -25.30 -24.56 9.04
C LYS A 526 -26.20 -23.56 9.78
N GLU A 527 -26.07 -23.45 11.10
CA GLU A 527 -26.85 -22.51 11.91
C GLU A 527 -26.38 -21.07 11.68
N VAL A 528 -25.08 -20.86 11.47
CA VAL A 528 -24.48 -19.57 11.12
C VAL A 528 -24.91 -19.13 9.72
N LEU A 529 -24.80 -20.01 8.72
CA LEU A 529 -25.12 -19.68 7.32
C LEU A 529 -26.61 -19.44 7.11
N GLU A 530 -27.48 -20.23 7.74
CA GLU A 530 -28.95 -20.12 7.59
C GLU A 530 -29.57 -19.12 8.59
N GLY A 531 -28.81 -18.67 9.59
CA GLY A 531 -29.27 -17.77 10.64
C GLY A 531 -30.29 -18.41 11.58
N LYS A 532 -30.08 -19.67 11.96
CA LYS A 532 -31.00 -20.43 12.82
C LYS A 532 -30.98 -19.95 14.25
N THR A 533 -32.09 -20.17 14.95
CA THR A 533 -32.21 -19.87 16.37
C THR A 533 -31.84 -21.09 17.21
N ILE A 534 -30.94 -20.89 18.16
CA ILE A 534 -30.56 -21.83 19.22
C ILE A 534 -31.11 -21.26 20.54
N ARG A 535 -31.88 -22.07 21.28
CA ARG A 535 -32.51 -21.64 22.53
C ARG A 535 -31.74 -22.11 23.75
N VAL A 536 -31.38 -21.17 24.64
CA VAL A 536 -30.61 -21.47 25.85
C VAL A 536 -31.12 -20.66 27.04
N ASP A 537 -31.82 -21.29 27.98
CA ASP A 537 -32.28 -20.61 29.19
C ASP A 537 -31.20 -20.62 30.29
N LEU A 538 -31.04 -19.48 30.98
CA LEU A 538 -30.04 -19.24 32.02
C LEU A 538 -30.71 -19.08 33.38
N PHE A 539 -31.29 -20.16 33.89
CA PHE A 539 -31.78 -20.25 35.27
C PHE A 539 -31.04 -21.38 35.99
N ALA A 540 -30.85 -21.24 37.31
CA ALA A 540 -30.40 -22.35 38.13
C ALA A 540 -31.39 -23.50 37.95
N ASP A 541 -30.89 -24.71 37.68
CA ASP A 541 -31.70 -25.92 37.78
C ASP A 541 -32.15 -26.03 39.23
N LEU A 542 -33.36 -25.55 39.51
CA LEU A 542 -34.10 -25.95 40.69
C LEU A 542 -34.37 -27.44 40.51
N GLY A 543 -33.44 -28.27 40.98
CA GLY A 543 -33.65 -29.68 41.16
C GLY A 543 -34.90 -29.84 42.02
N ILE A 544 -36.04 -30.04 41.39
CA ILE A 544 -37.26 -30.43 42.07
C ILE A 544 -37.02 -31.86 42.53
N TYR A 545 -36.39 -32.00 43.70
CA TYR A 545 -36.59 -33.17 44.54
C TYR A 545 -38.06 -33.13 44.94
N ILE A 546 -38.90 -33.82 44.17
CA ILE A 546 -40.21 -34.24 44.66
C ILE A 546 -39.90 -35.25 45.77
N MET A 547 -39.73 -34.77 47.01
CA MET A 547 -39.95 -35.61 48.18
C MET A 547 -41.43 -35.99 48.14
N ASN A 548 -41.71 -37.18 47.61
CA ASN A 548 -42.90 -37.91 47.99
C ASN A 548 -42.72 -38.29 49.47
N THR A 549 -43.18 -37.41 50.36
CA THR A 549 -43.54 -37.80 51.72
C THR A 549 -45.04 -37.99 51.77
N ASP A 550 -45.41 -39.23 52.06
CA ASP A 550 -46.74 -39.76 52.30
C ASP A 550 -47.62 -38.90 53.23
N LEU A 551 -48.93 -39.07 53.09
CA LEU A 551 -49.86 -39.55 54.13
C LEU A 551 -51.26 -38.98 53.89
N ARG A 552 -52.21 -39.82 53.46
CA ARG A 552 -53.57 -39.82 54.00
C ARG A 552 -54.10 -41.24 54.10
N GLU A 553 -54.65 -41.47 55.27
CA GLU A 553 -55.45 -42.61 55.76
C GLU A 553 -56.55 -43.05 54.80
#